data_AF-A0A356UJU1-F1
#
_entry.id   AF-A0A356UJU1-F1
#
_cell.length_a   1.000
_cell.length_b   1.000
_cell.length_c   1.000
_cell.angle_alpha   90.00
_cell.angle_beta   90.00
_cell.angle_gamma   90.00
#
_symmetry.space_group_name_H-M   'P 1'
#
loop_
_entity.id
_entity.type
_entity.pdbx_description
1 polymer ?
#
loop_
_entity_poly.entity_id
_entity_poly.type
_entity_poly.pdbx_seq_one_letter_code
_entity_poly.pdbx_strand_id
1 'polypeptide(L)'
;YLASDQMCNLLWEIEGQLPKDKPTIIKIINNYLQKPLWERLKMQLERRLYSYLAICGHLNENFNFMIKEANTAINTNAPDAQQKVDVLLAAVKPAFI
;
A
#
# COMPACT_ATOMS: atom_id res chain seq x y z
N TYR A 1 -10.60 -3.92 21.00
CA TYR A 1 -9.89 -4.83 20.08
C TYR A 1 -9.61 -4.02 18.83
N LEU A 2 -8.36 -4.01 18.36
CA LEU A 2 -7.90 -3.35 17.14
C LEU A 2 -7.88 -4.41 16.04
N ALA A 3 -8.63 -4.17 14.97
CA ALA A 3 -8.55 -4.94 13.73
C ALA A 3 -8.12 -3.98 12.62
N SER A 4 -7.25 -4.45 11.73
CA SER A 4 -6.85 -3.71 10.53
C SER A 4 -7.79 -4.03 9.35
N ASP A 5 -9.09 -4.05 9.62
CA ASP A 5 -10.14 -4.47 8.70
C ASP A 5 -10.55 -3.38 7.70
N GLN A 6 -10.09 -2.14 7.89
CA GLN A 6 -10.28 -1.11 6.90
C GLN A 6 -9.51 -1.48 5.63
N MET A 7 -10.23 -1.61 4.50
CA MET A 7 -9.64 -1.84 3.17
C MET A 7 -8.55 -0.81 2.81
N CYS A 8 -8.54 0.34 3.49
CA CYS A 8 -7.51 1.36 3.36
C CYS A 8 -6.21 1.11 4.11
N ASN A 9 -6.19 0.21 5.09
CA ASN A 9 -5.01 -0.01 5.92
C ASN A 9 -3.91 -0.64 5.08
N LEU A 10 -2.71 -0.11 5.25
CA LEU A 10 -1.54 -0.64 4.55
C LEU A 10 -1.06 -1.94 5.19
N LEU A 11 -1.11 -2.04 6.51
CA LEU A 11 -0.60 -3.19 7.27
C LEU A 11 -1.78 -4.02 7.77
N TRP A 12 -2.27 -4.93 6.92
CA TRP A 12 -3.39 -5.83 7.23
C TRP A 12 -3.09 -6.75 8.41
N GLU A 13 -1.82 -6.97 8.73
CA GLU A 13 -1.37 -7.82 9.83
C GLU A 13 -1.55 -7.17 11.21
N ILE A 14 -1.89 -5.89 11.29
CA ILE A 14 -2.06 -5.18 12.56
C ILE A 14 -3.40 -5.57 13.20
N GLU A 15 -3.36 -6.56 14.08
CA GLU A 15 -4.52 -6.99 14.86
C GLU A 15 -4.13 -7.20 16.32
N GLY A 16 -5.09 -7.03 17.25
CA GLY A 16 -4.90 -7.36 18.66
C GLY A 16 -5.65 -6.49 19.66
N GLN A 17 -5.61 -6.87 20.93
CA GLN A 17 -6.17 -6.12 22.05
C GLN A 17 -5.10 -5.25 22.72
N LEU A 18 -5.28 -3.93 22.67
CA LEU A 18 -4.46 -3.00 23.47
C LEU A 18 -4.87 -3.06 24.96
N PRO A 19 -3.92 -2.94 25.91
CA PRO A 19 -2.48 -2.75 25.68
C PRO A 19 -1.69 -4.05 25.44
N LYS A 20 -2.31 -5.23 25.60
CA LYS A 20 -1.65 -6.55 25.61
C LYS A 20 -0.81 -6.81 24.36
N ASP A 21 -1.36 -6.53 23.18
CA ASP A 21 -0.72 -6.85 21.90
C ASP A 21 0.10 -5.68 21.33
N LYS A 22 0.29 -4.60 22.09
CA LYS A 22 1.09 -3.43 21.68
C LYS A 22 2.50 -3.81 21.19
N PRO A 23 3.25 -4.71 21.85
CA PRO A 23 4.59 -5.09 21.38
C PRO A 23 4.56 -5.75 19.98
N THR A 24 3.56 -6.58 19.72
CA THR A 24 3.37 -7.26 18.43
C THR A 24 3.03 -6.26 17.32
N ILE A 25 2.10 -5.34 17.59
CA ILE A 25 1.74 -4.26 16.65
C ILE A 25 2.96 -3.40 16.31
N ILE A 26 3.73 -2.99 17.32
CA ILE A 26 4.95 -2.19 17.11
C ILE A 26 5.99 -2.98 16.29
N LYS A 27 6.14 -4.28 16.53
CA LYS A 27 7.05 -5.13 15.74
C LYS A 27 6.66 -5.15 14.26
N ILE A 28 5.37 -5.26 13.94
CA ILE A 28 4.89 -5.24 12.55
C ILE A 28 5.19 -3.90 11.88
N ILE A 29 4.91 -2.79 12.56
CA ILE A 29 5.21 -1.44 12.07
C ILE A 29 6.71 -1.28 11.83
N ASN A 30 7.54 -1.67 12.80
CA ASN A 30 8.99 -1.56 12.69
C ASN A 30 9.54 -2.43 11.54
N ASN A 31 9.05 -3.65 11.38
CA ASN A 31 9.43 -4.52 10.27
C ASN A 31 9.13 -3.86 8.92
N TYR A 32 7.98 -3.18 8.78
CA TYR A 32 7.66 -2.43 7.57
C TYR A 32 8.58 -1.23 7.38
N LEU A 33 8.82 -0.43 8.43
CA LEU A 33 9.66 0.78 8.34
C LEU A 33 11.13 0.48 8.04
N GLN A 34 11.63 -0.69 8.45
CA GLN A 34 12.99 -1.15 8.17
C GLN A 34 13.18 -1.65 6.73
N LYS A 35 12.11 -1.83 5.96
CA LYS A 35 12.21 -2.25 4.56
C LYS A 35 12.85 -1.15 3.69
N PRO A 36 13.70 -1.52 2.73
CA PRO A 36 14.17 -0.61 1.70
C PRO A 36 13.01 0.11 1.01
N LEU A 37 13.27 1.33 0.53
CA LEU A 37 12.23 2.16 -0.10
C LEU A 37 11.49 1.41 -1.22
N TRP A 38 12.21 0.74 -2.12
CA TRP A 38 11.61 0.00 -3.22
C TRP A 38 10.64 -1.09 -2.75
N GLU A 39 10.96 -1.77 -1.65
CA GLU A 39 10.11 -2.82 -1.10
C GLU A 39 8.86 -2.22 -0.47
N ARG A 40 9.01 -1.09 0.24
CA ARG A 40 7.86 -0.34 0.78
C ARG A 40 6.95 0.17 -0.32
N LEU A 41 7.49 0.72 -1.40
CA LEU A 41 6.74 1.21 -2.56
C LEU A 41 5.97 0.08 -3.24
N LYS A 42 6.62 -1.08 -3.44
CA LYS A 42 5.98 -2.28 -3.99
C LYS A 42 4.80 -2.74 -3.12
N MET A 43 5.02 -2.87 -1.81
CA MET A 43 3.95 -3.26 -0.87
C MET A 43 2.79 -2.27 -0.87
N GLN A 44 3.07 -0.97 -0.89
CA GLN A 44 2.03 0.07 -0.97
C GLN A 44 1.19 -0.06 -2.24
N LEU A 45 1.86 -0.22 -3.38
CA LEU A 45 1.21 -0.35 -4.68
C LEU A 45 0.33 -1.61 -4.74
N GLU A 46 0.88 -2.77 -4.41
CA GLU A 46 0.17 -4.05 -4.44
C GLU A 46 -1.08 -4.04 -3.55
N ARG A 47 -0.93 -3.62 -2.29
CA ARG A 47 -2.04 -3.62 -1.34
C ARG A 47 -3.12 -2.61 -1.70
N ARG A 48 -2.74 -1.42 -2.18
CA ARG A 48 -3.73 -0.42 -2.59
C ARG A 48 -4.49 -0.84 -3.84
N LEU A 49 -3.82 -1.44 -4.81
CA LEU A 49 -4.47 -1.97 -6.01
C LEU A 49 -5.40 -3.13 -5.69
N TYR A 50 -5.00 -4.03 -4.79
CA TYR A 50 -5.87 -5.10 -4.31
C TYR A 50 -7.17 -4.54 -3.73
N SER A 51 -7.07 -3.60 -2.80
CA SER A 51 -8.25 -2.97 -2.20
C SER A 51 -9.08 -2.21 -3.22
N TYR A 52 -8.46 -1.50 -4.18
CA TYR A 52 -9.19 -0.78 -5.23
C TYR A 52 -9.97 -1.74 -6.13
N LEU A 53 -9.34 -2.82 -6.57
CA LEU A 53 -9.97 -3.85 -7.40
C LEU A 53 -11.13 -4.53 -6.66
N ALA A 54 -10.99 -4.76 -5.35
CA ALA A 54 -12.06 -5.31 -4.53
C ALA A 54 -13.30 -4.40 -4.46
N ILE A 55 -13.16 -3.08 -4.61
CA ILE A 55 -14.27 -2.12 -4.61
C ILE A 55 -14.81 -1.89 -6.02
N CYS A 56 -13.93 -1.54 -6.96
CA CYS A 56 -14.32 -1.07 -8.29
C CYS A 56 -14.49 -2.20 -9.31
N GLY A 57 -13.90 -3.38 -9.07
CA GLY A 57 -13.97 -4.55 -9.95
C GLY A 57 -13.19 -4.45 -11.26
N HIS A 58 -12.61 -3.29 -11.60
CA HIS A 58 -11.89 -3.08 -12.85
C HIS A 58 -10.84 -1.97 -12.75
N LEU A 59 -9.89 -1.98 -13.70
CA LEU A 59 -8.91 -0.90 -13.93
C LEU A 59 -9.14 -0.33 -15.33
N ASN A 60 -9.28 0.99 -15.43
CA ASN A 60 -9.31 1.65 -16.73
C ASN A 60 -7.90 1.73 -17.35
N GLU A 61 -7.82 2.12 -18.62
CA GLU A 61 -6.55 2.18 -19.37
C GLU A 61 -5.54 3.14 -18.73
N ASN A 62 -6.00 4.27 -18.20
CA ASN A 62 -5.14 5.25 -17.53
C ASN A 62 -4.49 4.65 -16.27
N PHE A 63 -5.26 3.95 -15.43
CA PHE A 63 -4.72 3.26 -14.26
C PHE A 63 -3.75 2.16 -14.66
N ASN A 64 -4.06 1.36 -15.68
CA ASN A 64 -3.13 0.33 -16.19
C ASN A 64 -1.79 0.93 -16.63
N PHE A 65 -1.82 2.09 -17.31
CA PHE A 65 -0.62 2.81 -17.70
C PHE A 65 0.19 3.28 -16.48
N MET A 66 -0.46 3.96 -15.52
CA MET A 66 0.19 4.44 -14.31
C MET A 66 0.80 3.31 -13.46
N ILE A 67 0.10 2.17 -13.35
CA ILE A 67 0.57 0.98 -12.65
C ILE A 67 1.82 0.41 -13.32
N LYS A 68 1.82 0.34 -14.65
CA LYS A 68 2.96 -0.14 -15.42
C LYS A 68 4.17 0.77 -15.21
N GLU A 69 3.99 2.09 -15.31
CA GLU A 69 5.06 3.05 -15.07
C GLU A 69 5.63 2.97 -13.66
N ALA A 70 4.77 2.91 -12.64
CA ALA A 70 5.19 2.79 -11.25
C ALA A 70 5.98 1.49 -11.01
N ASN A 71 5.49 0.35 -11.52
CA ASN A 71 6.19 -0.93 -11.41
C ASN A 71 7.55 -0.91 -12.13
N THR A 72 7.63 -0.34 -13.32
CA THR A 72 8.91 -0.18 -14.02
C THR A 72 9.88 0.66 -13.20
N ALA A 73 9.44 1.81 -12.69
CA ALA A 73 10.26 2.69 -11.87
C ALA A 73 10.75 2.04 -10.57
N ILE A 74 9.89 1.26 -9.90
CA ILE A 74 10.27 0.48 -8.71
C ILE A 74 11.34 -0.55 -9.08
N ASN A 75 11.14 -1.32 -10.15
CA ASN A 75 12.03 -2.41 -10.54
C ASN A 75 13.41 -1.92 -11.03
N THR A 76 13.48 -0.70 -11.58
CA THR A 76 14.73 -0.08 -12.01
C THR A 76 15.37 0.82 -10.96
N ASN A 77 14.79 0.92 -9.75
CA ASN A 77 15.19 1.88 -8.71
C ASN A 77 15.30 3.32 -9.25
N ALA A 78 14.36 3.71 -10.11
CA ALA A 78 14.34 5.05 -10.69
C ALA A 78 14.14 6.12 -9.61
N PRO A 79 14.76 7.31 -9.74
CA PRO A 79 14.69 8.37 -8.74
C PRO A 79 13.26 8.92 -8.55
N ASP A 80 12.40 8.77 -9.56
CA ASP A 80 11.00 9.21 -9.58
C ASP A 80 10.00 8.12 -9.16
N ALA A 81 10.46 6.93 -8.77
CA ALA A 81 9.60 5.80 -8.41
C ALA A 81 8.60 6.16 -7.30
N GLN A 82 9.07 6.86 -6.27
CA GLN A 82 8.20 7.30 -5.17
C GLN A 82 7.11 8.26 -5.67
N GLN A 83 7.47 9.25 -6.48
CA GLN A 83 6.50 10.20 -7.03
C GLN A 83 5.43 9.49 -7.86
N LYS A 84 5.81 8.54 -8.71
CA LYS A 84 4.87 7.76 -9.54
C LYS A 84 3.89 6.95 -8.68
N VAL A 85 4.38 6.33 -7.60
CA VAL A 85 3.52 5.62 -6.64
C VAL A 85 2.60 6.58 -5.92
N ASP A 86 3.09 7.71 -5.40
CA ASP A 86 2.29 8.69 -4.67
C ASP A 86 1.14 9.25 -5.51
N VAL A 87 1.40 9.57 -6.80
CA VAL A 87 0.37 10.04 -7.74
C VAL A 87 -0.72 8.98 -7.94
N LEU A 88 -0.33 7.71 -8.12
CA LEU A 88 -1.29 6.62 -8.26
C LEU A 88 -2.11 6.39 -6.99
N LEU A 89 -1.47 6.38 -5.81
CA LEU A 89 -2.14 6.24 -4.52
C LEU A 89 -3.15 7.37 -4.28
N ALA A 90 -2.80 8.60 -4.66
CA ALA A 90 -3.70 9.74 -4.59
C ALA A 90 -4.89 9.60 -5.55
N ALA A 91 -4.66 9.09 -6.77
CA ALA A 91 -5.71 8.90 -7.77
C ALA A 91 -6.73 7.82 -7.38
N VAL A 92 -6.31 6.75 -6.70
CA VAL A 92 -7.23 5.69 -6.21
C VAL A 92 -7.90 6.04 -4.89
N LYS A 93 -7.36 7.01 -4.13
CA LYS A 93 -7.86 7.37 -2.78
C LYS A 93 -9.37 7.71 -2.73
N PRO A 94 -9.96 8.43 -3.70
CA PRO A 94 -11.39 8.77 -3.67
C PRO A 94 -12.33 7.55 -3.72
N ALA A 95 -11.88 6.39 -4.22
CA ALA A 95 -12.71 5.19 -4.30
C ALA A 95 -12.96 4.53 -2.93
N PHE A 96 -12.27 4.97 -1.88
CA PHE A 96 -12.35 4.38 -0.54
C PHE A 96 -13.07 5.26 0.50
N ILE A 97 -13.64 6.40 0.08
CA ILE A 97 -14.36 7.35 0.93
C ILE A 97 -15.86 7.23 0.66
#